data_AF-A0A2G2PF71-F1
#
_entry.id   AF-A0A2G2PF71-F1
#
_cell.length_a   1.000
_cell.length_b   1.000
_cell.length_c   1.000
_cell.angle_alpha   90.00
_cell.angle_beta   90.00
_cell.angle_gamma   90.00
#
_symmetry.space_group_name_H-M   'P 1'
#
loop_
_entity.id
_entity.type
_entity.pdbx_description
1 polymer ?
#
loop_
_entity_poly.entity_id
_entity_poly.type
_entity_poly.pdbx_seq_one_letter_code
_entity_poly.pdbx_strand_id
1 'polypeptide(L)'
;MAFTREQVAKVYIATFNRAPDAAGLDYWINLSGFTNIEDVASSFFDQPEAKLIYSEATSSTSAVTIAYQNLFSRLPDAQGLAYWVNELDSGRITQSLMLQALINGALDDVNGNDATRMENKTIVGISFADAGLDNIQDAKDVMLKVTDDLASVQLAQSNIIFLSSVVDLSTSLSNINTGLGDLSDFNTAGVSSLASTSYWNTSDTITFSFNETIPSSYYTYNNFVGSAELTTNWTALNQNQKDTVVNITQEINKLLGISLEEVSSGGDIALNIIKMDANTSGFAFLPGPVNPEDGDIFLSTEFNTTQDFGLEVSQQGYATIVHEFGHALGLKHPFEGANTLKADLNDVNHTVMSYNSASNYVPSFSVNQNTISYVAAPFQPELFSLYDIATLQAIYGVNPDTNTGDDVYTLSYTDYKIQTIYDAGGNDTIDLSSAIGTSNIDLRSGSLNSVDVYTLAQVVELHQSLISDDYWKIFIEETLTSLYTDAKLYTGKNNLGIAIGTIIENVLTGFGDDIITDNEVDNNIFSSFGDDKIYLGNGGSDYVDGGIGNDTIYLNLFKEQINLSKLADDTYNLKTDIYEVNFVNIEAISLADGIVYTPDILIA
;
A
#
# COMPACT_ATOMS: atom_id res chain seq x y z
N MET A 1 -0.70 46.58 10.42
CA MET A 1 -1.88 45.74 10.12
C MET A 1 -1.52 44.34 10.58
N ALA A 2 -2.42 43.62 11.23
CA ALA A 2 -2.19 42.21 11.50
C ALA A 2 -2.17 41.45 10.17
N PHE A 3 -1.20 40.57 9.98
CA PHE A 3 -1.13 39.68 8.81
C PHE A 3 -2.18 38.56 8.93
N THR A 4 -2.61 38.00 7.80
CA THR A 4 -3.73 37.04 7.74
C THR A 4 -3.29 35.59 7.96
N ARG A 5 -4.26 34.70 8.22
CA ARG A 5 -4.05 33.24 8.25
C ARG A 5 -3.41 32.74 6.96
N GLU A 6 -3.88 33.21 5.82
CA GLU A 6 -3.33 32.87 4.49
C GLU A 6 -1.85 33.28 4.37
N GLN A 7 -1.47 34.47 4.86
CA GLN A 7 -0.09 34.93 4.82
C GLN A 7 0.83 34.03 5.67
N VAL A 8 0.37 33.60 6.85
CA VAL A 8 1.12 32.66 7.70
C VAL A 8 1.18 31.27 7.05
N ALA A 9 0.07 30.77 6.49
CA ALA A 9 0.04 29.49 5.79
C ALA A 9 1.02 29.46 4.61
N LYS A 10 1.10 30.53 3.81
CA LYS A 10 2.09 30.67 2.73
C LYS A 10 3.53 30.60 3.24
N VAL A 11 3.82 31.12 4.43
CA VAL A 11 5.14 31.00 5.07
C VAL A 11 5.43 29.56 5.54
N TYR A 12 4.44 28.85 6.10
CA TYR A 12 4.56 27.42 6.41
C TYR A 12 4.87 26.60 5.16
N ILE A 13 4.08 26.79 4.09
CA ILE A 13 4.25 26.09 2.82
C ILE A 13 5.64 26.38 2.26
N ALA A 14 6.05 27.64 2.19
CA ALA A 14 7.35 28.03 1.63
C ALA A 14 8.54 27.44 2.38
N THR A 15 8.46 27.38 3.72
CA THR A 15 9.58 26.98 4.57
C THR A 15 9.63 25.47 4.79
N PHE A 16 8.48 24.81 4.90
CA PHE A 16 8.36 23.43 5.38
C PHE A 16 7.66 22.48 4.41
N ASN A 17 6.99 22.99 3.37
CA ASN A 17 6.07 22.24 2.52
C ASN A 17 5.04 21.42 3.31
N ARG A 18 4.43 22.04 4.32
CA ARG A 18 3.37 21.42 5.12
C ARG A 18 2.27 22.41 5.46
N ALA A 19 1.08 21.88 5.73
CA ALA A 19 -0.01 22.65 6.32
C ALA A 19 0.33 23.12 7.76
N PRO A 20 -0.11 24.32 8.16
CA PRO A 20 -0.07 24.72 9.57
C PRO A 20 -1.16 24.02 10.38
N ASP A 21 -0.92 23.79 11.67
CA ASP A 21 -1.97 23.39 12.62
C ASP A 21 -2.70 24.63 13.19
N ALA A 22 -3.87 24.41 13.81
CA ALA A 22 -4.71 25.48 14.36
C ALA A 22 -3.98 26.33 15.42
N ALA A 23 -3.26 25.68 16.33
CA ALA A 23 -2.56 26.35 17.43
C ALA A 23 -1.36 27.16 16.92
N GLY A 24 -0.65 26.64 15.92
CA GLY A 24 0.42 27.32 15.21
C GLY A 24 -0.06 28.59 14.53
N LEU A 25 -1.15 28.53 13.75
CA LEU A 25 -1.75 29.72 13.13
C LEU A 25 -2.13 30.77 14.19
N ASP A 26 -2.82 30.36 15.25
CA ASP A 26 -3.23 31.28 16.32
C ASP A 26 -2.02 31.91 17.01
N TYR A 27 -0.98 31.12 17.28
CA TYR A 27 0.25 31.62 17.89
C TYR A 27 0.89 32.71 17.03
N TRP A 28 1.10 32.46 15.73
CA TRP A 28 1.79 33.43 14.89
C TRP A 28 1.00 34.72 14.70
N ILE A 29 -0.32 34.63 14.59
CA ILE A 29 -1.21 35.77 14.33
C ILE A 29 -1.46 36.58 15.60
N ASN A 30 -1.71 35.91 16.72
CA ASN A 30 -2.24 36.55 17.92
C ASN A 30 -1.24 36.60 19.10
N LEU A 31 -0.27 35.67 19.17
CA LEU A 31 0.56 35.48 20.37
C LEU A 31 2.06 35.80 20.16
N SER A 32 2.54 35.81 18.91
CA SER A 32 3.96 35.97 18.59
C SER A 32 4.55 37.33 18.96
N GLY A 33 3.70 38.37 19.04
CA GLY A 33 4.12 39.75 19.26
C GLY A 33 4.73 40.44 18.04
N PHE A 34 4.83 39.75 16.90
CA PHE A 34 5.28 40.34 15.64
C PHE A 34 4.21 41.22 15.00
N THR A 35 4.63 42.22 14.23
CA THR A 35 3.71 43.23 13.64
C THR A 35 3.70 43.22 12.12
N ASN A 36 4.53 42.39 11.50
CA ASN A 36 4.66 42.22 10.05
C ASN A 36 5.03 40.75 9.74
N ILE A 37 4.76 40.32 8.50
CA ILE A 37 4.93 38.93 8.08
C ILE A 37 6.40 38.57 7.84
N GLU A 38 7.24 39.57 7.56
CA GLU A 38 8.68 39.40 7.34
C GLU A 38 9.40 38.95 8.62
N ASP A 39 9.00 39.47 9.78
CA ASP A 39 9.52 39.05 11.08
C ASP A 39 9.09 37.62 11.41
N VAL A 40 7.83 37.26 11.10
CA VAL A 40 7.33 35.88 11.24
C VAL A 40 8.15 34.94 10.36
N ALA A 41 8.26 35.22 9.06
CA ALA A 41 9.04 34.40 8.13
C ALA A 41 10.51 34.30 8.52
N SER A 42 11.10 35.37 9.05
CA SER A 42 12.48 35.34 9.56
C SER A 42 12.61 34.42 10.78
N SER A 43 11.64 34.45 11.69
CA SER A 43 11.65 33.60 12.89
C SER A 43 11.45 32.11 12.60
N PHE A 44 10.91 31.73 11.44
CA PHE A 44 10.75 30.32 11.07
C PHE A 44 12.10 29.63 10.87
N PHE A 45 13.12 30.35 10.40
CA PHE A 45 14.47 29.82 10.24
C PHE A 45 15.19 29.55 11.58
N ASP A 46 14.64 30.05 12.70
CA ASP A 46 15.11 29.69 14.03
C ASP A 46 14.54 28.36 14.54
N GLN A 47 13.49 27.85 13.90
CA GLN A 47 12.84 26.60 14.30
C GLN A 47 13.74 25.39 14.01
N PRO A 48 13.70 24.35 14.87
CA PRO A 48 14.45 23.11 14.62
C PRO A 48 14.15 22.48 13.26
N GLU A 49 12.89 22.51 12.82
CA GLU A 49 12.45 21.97 11.53
C GLU A 49 13.13 22.68 10.35
N ALA A 50 13.13 24.03 10.33
CA ALA A 50 13.82 24.79 9.29
C ALA A 50 15.33 24.56 9.34
N LYS A 51 15.90 24.51 10.56
CA LYS A 51 17.32 24.22 10.73
C LYS A 51 17.68 22.87 10.16
N LEU A 52 16.83 21.85 10.29
CA LEU A 52 17.07 20.54 9.68
C LEU A 52 16.99 20.63 8.14
N ILE A 53 15.88 21.12 7.59
CA ILE A 53 15.66 21.24 6.13
C ILE A 53 16.78 22.04 5.45
N TYR A 54 17.19 23.15 6.05
CA TYR A 54 18.21 24.04 5.49
C TYR A 54 19.62 23.77 6.03
N SER A 55 19.83 22.84 6.97
CA SER A 55 21.18 22.38 7.37
C SER A 55 21.80 21.45 6.32
N GLU A 56 20.99 20.74 5.55
CA GLU A 56 21.44 19.96 4.39
C GLU A 56 21.72 20.84 3.17
N ALA A 57 21.20 22.07 3.16
CA ALA A 57 21.52 23.07 2.14
C ALA A 57 22.94 23.63 2.36
N THR A 58 23.94 22.89 1.88
CA THR A 58 25.36 23.28 1.94
C THR A 58 25.71 24.53 1.10
N SER A 59 24.74 25.07 0.34
CA SER A 59 24.92 26.24 -0.53
C SER A 59 23.59 26.99 -0.75
N SER A 60 23.69 28.27 -1.17
CA SER A 60 22.54 29.07 -1.60
C SER A 60 21.75 28.39 -2.72
N THR A 61 22.40 27.61 -3.59
CA THR A 61 21.75 26.81 -4.64
C THR A 61 20.71 25.85 -4.07
N SER A 62 21.07 25.08 -3.03
CA SER A 62 20.15 24.13 -2.38
C SER A 62 18.97 24.86 -1.73
N ALA A 63 19.21 26.01 -1.10
CA ALA A 63 18.16 26.80 -0.46
C ALA A 63 17.13 27.33 -1.47
N VAL A 64 17.58 27.80 -2.64
CA VAL A 64 16.69 28.24 -3.73
C VAL A 64 15.90 27.06 -4.28
N THR A 65 16.55 25.91 -4.51
CA THR A 65 15.87 24.72 -5.03
C THR A 65 14.76 24.21 -4.09
N ILE A 66 15.03 24.14 -2.78
CA ILE A 66 14.03 23.74 -1.77
C ILE A 66 12.83 24.71 -1.81
N ALA A 67 13.07 26.02 -1.85
CA ALA A 67 12.01 27.01 -1.89
C ALA A 67 11.07 26.83 -3.11
N TYR A 68 11.65 26.61 -4.29
CA TYR A 68 10.88 26.37 -5.51
C TYR A 68 10.10 25.04 -5.45
N GLN A 69 10.71 23.99 -4.89
CA GLN A 69 10.03 22.70 -4.72
C GLN A 69 8.86 22.82 -3.74
N ASN A 70 9.03 23.52 -2.63
CA ASN A 70 8.00 23.71 -1.62
C ASN A 70 6.82 24.53 -2.16
N LEU A 71 7.09 25.69 -2.76
CA LEU A 71 6.03 26.60 -3.23
C LEU A 71 5.36 26.10 -4.50
N PHE A 72 6.16 25.63 -5.45
CA PHE A 72 5.73 25.44 -6.84
C PHE A 72 5.87 23.99 -7.31
N SER A 73 6.29 23.05 -6.47
CA SER A 73 6.48 21.63 -6.81
C SER A 73 7.27 21.42 -8.12
N ARG A 74 8.29 22.27 -8.35
CA ARG A 74 9.18 22.21 -9.52
C ARG A 74 10.55 22.79 -9.19
N LEU A 75 11.54 22.51 -10.03
CA LEU A 75 12.86 23.14 -9.96
C LEU A 75 12.84 24.58 -10.52
N PRO A 76 13.72 25.47 -10.04
CA PRO A 76 13.92 26.79 -10.65
C PRO A 76 14.53 26.67 -12.04
N ASP A 77 14.21 27.60 -12.93
CA ASP A 77 14.92 27.73 -14.20
C ASP A 77 16.36 28.24 -13.97
N ALA A 78 17.23 28.03 -14.96
CA ALA A 78 18.65 28.37 -14.83
C ALA A 78 18.91 29.88 -14.58
N GLN A 79 18.08 30.77 -15.12
CA GLN A 79 18.27 32.23 -14.93
C GLN A 79 17.75 32.66 -13.56
N GLY A 80 16.56 32.18 -13.16
CA GLY A 80 16.00 32.42 -11.84
C GLY A 80 16.92 31.91 -10.73
N LEU A 81 17.43 30.68 -10.86
CA LEU A 81 18.38 30.11 -9.90
C LEU A 81 19.64 30.97 -9.77
N ALA A 82 20.25 31.38 -10.89
CA ALA A 82 21.46 32.18 -10.89
C ALA A 82 21.24 33.57 -10.24
N TYR A 83 20.07 34.18 -10.45
CA TYR A 83 19.70 35.44 -9.84
C TYR A 83 19.62 35.32 -8.30
N TRP A 84 18.81 34.38 -7.80
CA TRP A 84 18.59 34.21 -6.37
C TRP A 84 19.86 33.81 -5.61
N VAL A 85 20.66 32.91 -6.18
CA VAL A 85 21.94 32.52 -5.60
C VAL A 85 22.88 33.72 -5.46
N ASN A 86 22.95 34.61 -6.46
CA ASN A 86 23.78 35.80 -6.38
C ASN A 86 23.30 36.77 -5.28
N GLU A 87 21.99 37.00 -5.16
CA GLU A 87 21.44 37.87 -4.12
C GLU A 87 21.71 37.32 -2.71
N LEU A 88 21.62 36.01 -2.51
CA LEU A 88 21.93 35.34 -1.24
C LEU A 88 23.43 35.33 -0.93
N ASP A 89 24.28 34.91 -1.87
CA ASP A 89 25.74 34.81 -1.67
C ASP A 89 26.40 36.19 -1.45
N SER A 90 25.82 37.23 -2.04
CA SER A 90 26.27 38.60 -1.82
C SER A 90 25.77 39.23 -0.53
N GLY A 91 24.89 38.53 0.21
CA GLY A 91 24.28 39.00 1.46
C GLY A 91 23.34 40.19 1.26
N ARG A 92 22.85 40.44 0.04
CA ARG A 92 21.90 41.54 -0.25
C ARG A 92 20.51 41.23 0.27
N ILE A 93 20.13 39.96 0.30
CA ILE A 93 18.86 39.47 0.86
C ILE A 93 19.12 38.29 1.79
N THR A 94 18.17 38.05 2.70
CA THR A 94 18.11 36.83 3.52
C THR A 94 17.28 35.76 2.82
N GLN A 95 17.38 34.51 3.27
CA GLN A 95 16.49 33.43 2.81
C GLN A 95 15.02 33.77 3.08
N SER A 96 14.69 34.36 4.24
CA SER A 96 13.33 34.82 4.55
C SER A 96 12.82 35.86 3.56
N LEU A 97 13.67 36.82 3.16
CA LEU A 97 13.29 37.84 2.19
C LEU A 97 13.14 37.27 0.78
N MET A 98 13.96 36.27 0.41
CA MET A 98 13.79 35.53 -0.84
C MET A 98 12.45 34.79 -0.88
N LEU A 99 12.10 34.03 0.16
CA LEU A 99 10.80 33.32 0.22
C LEU A 99 9.63 34.29 0.07
N GLN A 100 9.67 35.42 0.76
CA GLN A 100 8.65 36.45 0.63
C GLN A 100 8.58 37.04 -0.78
N ALA A 101 9.72 37.23 -1.44
CA ALA A 101 9.76 37.70 -2.81
C ALA A 101 9.19 36.66 -3.79
N LEU A 102 9.43 35.36 -3.55
CA LEU A 102 8.84 34.27 -4.34
C LEU A 102 7.32 34.16 -4.14
N ILE A 103 6.83 34.24 -2.90
CA ILE A 103 5.39 34.25 -2.59
C ILE A 103 4.69 35.41 -3.30
N ASN A 104 5.24 36.62 -3.18
CA ASN A 104 4.64 37.82 -3.78
C ASN A 104 4.83 37.90 -5.30
N GLY A 105 5.83 37.19 -5.83
CA GLY A 105 6.20 37.18 -7.25
C GLY A 105 5.66 35.99 -8.03
N ALA A 106 4.88 35.10 -7.40
CA ALA A 106 4.24 33.97 -8.08
C ALA A 106 3.27 34.48 -9.15
N LEU A 107 3.40 33.95 -10.36
CA LEU A 107 2.60 34.33 -11.52
C LEU A 107 2.26 33.07 -12.32
N ASP A 108 1.11 33.08 -12.98
CA ASP A 108 0.79 32.08 -13.99
C ASP A 108 1.36 32.55 -15.35
N ASP A 109 2.12 31.70 -16.01
CA ASP A 109 2.71 31.95 -17.32
C ASP A 109 2.61 30.72 -18.25
N VAL A 110 3.19 30.82 -19.45
CA VAL A 110 3.12 29.73 -20.44
C VAL A 110 3.91 28.48 -20.04
N ASN A 111 4.76 28.55 -19.01
CA ASN A 111 5.63 27.48 -18.53
C ASN A 111 5.22 26.95 -17.15
N GLY A 112 4.21 27.54 -16.49
CA GLY A 112 3.69 27.06 -15.21
C GLY A 112 2.62 27.94 -14.58
N ASN A 113 1.80 27.35 -13.72
CA ASN A 113 0.71 28.01 -13.00
C ASN A 113 1.10 28.22 -11.51
N ASP A 114 2.20 28.93 -11.26
CA ASP A 114 2.78 29.07 -9.92
C ASP A 114 1.83 29.79 -8.94
N ALA A 115 1.06 30.78 -9.41
CA ALA A 115 0.13 31.51 -8.56
C ALA A 115 -1.06 30.62 -8.19
N THR A 116 -1.61 29.89 -9.16
CA THR A 116 -2.71 28.95 -8.94
C THR A 116 -2.30 27.84 -7.97
N ARG A 117 -1.12 27.23 -8.15
CA ARG A 117 -0.62 26.16 -7.26
C ARG A 117 -0.42 26.64 -5.83
N MET A 118 0.14 27.84 -5.64
CA MET A 118 0.33 28.41 -4.31
C MET A 118 -1.02 28.69 -3.63
N GLU A 119 -2.02 29.16 -4.38
CA GLU A 119 -3.36 29.41 -3.85
C GLU A 119 -4.04 28.10 -3.44
N ASN A 120 -3.99 27.07 -4.29
CA ASN A 120 -4.47 25.73 -4.00
C ASN A 120 -3.84 25.16 -2.72
N LYS A 121 -2.51 25.23 -2.60
CA LYS A 121 -1.78 24.82 -1.37
C LYS A 121 -2.22 25.62 -0.15
N THR A 122 -2.52 26.90 -0.30
CA THR A 122 -3.00 27.75 0.79
C THR A 122 -4.39 27.31 1.25
N ILE A 123 -5.31 27.02 0.32
CA ILE A 123 -6.66 26.50 0.62
C ILE A 123 -6.59 25.21 1.43
N VAL A 124 -5.76 24.26 0.99
CA VAL A 124 -5.56 22.99 1.68
C VAL A 124 -4.93 23.19 3.06
N GLY A 125 -3.91 24.06 3.16
CA GLY A 125 -3.26 24.36 4.44
C GLY A 125 -4.20 24.99 5.46
N ILE A 126 -5.12 25.85 5.03
CA ILE A 126 -6.17 26.40 5.91
C ILE A 126 -7.20 25.34 6.28
N SER A 127 -7.61 24.49 5.32
CA SER A 127 -8.56 23.40 5.55
C SER A 127 -8.05 22.43 6.64
N PHE A 128 -6.76 22.06 6.59
CA PHE A 128 -6.13 21.18 7.59
C PHE A 128 -6.17 21.80 9.00
N ALA A 129 -5.86 23.09 9.11
CA ALA A 129 -5.93 23.82 10.36
C ALA A 129 -7.37 23.95 10.89
N ASP A 130 -8.34 24.21 10.00
CA ASP A 130 -9.76 24.34 10.38
C ASP A 130 -10.36 23.00 10.82
N ALA A 131 -9.86 21.88 10.29
CA ALA A 131 -10.19 20.53 10.73
C ALA A 131 -9.58 20.16 12.10
N GLY A 132 -8.75 21.03 12.69
CA GLY A 132 -8.15 20.80 14.01
C GLY A 132 -7.01 19.76 14.02
N LEU A 133 -6.52 19.36 12.85
CA LEU A 133 -5.42 18.40 12.72
C LEU A 133 -4.07 19.04 13.09
N ASP A 134 -3.18 18.26 13.70
CA ASP A 134 -1.86 18.72 14.17
C ASP A 134 -0.68 17.76 13.87
N ASN A 135 -0.94 16.60 13.28
CA ASN A 135 0.09 15.65 12.87
C ASN A 135 0.97 16.24 11.76
N ILE A 136 2.29 16.25 11.98
CA ILE A 136 3.27 16.83 11.06
C ILE A 136 3.38 16.04 9.75
N GLN A 137 3.24 14.72 9.79
CA GLN A 137 3.35 13.86 8.61
C GLN A 137 2.13 14.05 7.72
N ASP A 138 0.93 13.98 8.28
CA ASP A 138 -0.32 14.25 7.56
C ASP A 138 -0.32 15.65 6.93
N ALA A 139 0.15 16.66 7.68
CA ALA A 139 0.28 18.03 7.19
C ALA A 139 1.22 18.15 5.97
N LYS A 140 2.23 17.28 5.85
CA LYS A 140 3.11 17.20 4.67
C LYS A 140 2.43 16.44 3.54
N ASP A 141 1.80 15.31 3.85
CA ASP A 141 1.23 14.41 2.84
C ASP A 141 0.06 15.07 2.09
N VAL A 142 -0.84 15.75 2.81
CA VAL A 142 -1.92 16.53 2.18
C VAL A 142 -1.39 17.68 1.34
N MET A 143 -0.18 18.19 1.62
CA MET A 143 0.42 19.33 0.90
C MET A 143 1.24 18.89 -0.32
N LEU A 144 1.85 17.71 -0.26
CA LEU A 144 2.73 17.17 -1.30
C LEU A 144 1.99 16.93 -2.62
N LYS A 145 0.72 16.50 -2.54
CA LYS A 145 -0.10 16.12 -3.70
C LYS A 145 -0.84 17.30 -4.36
N VAL A 146 -0.80 18.49 -3.76
CA VAL A 146 -1.51 19.66 -4.28
C VAL A 146 -0.78 20.29 -5.45
N THR A 147 -1.48 20.39 -6.58
CA THR A 147 -1.02 20.97 -7.84
C THR A 147 -1.85 22.20 -8.21
N ASP A 148 -1.69 22.70 -9.43
CA ASP A 148 -2.54 23.75 -10.01
C ASP A 148 -3.91 23.23 -10.49
N ASP A 149 -4.14 21.91 -10.48
CA ASP A 149 -5.44 21.32 -10.73
C ASP A 149 -6.35 21.44 -9.50
N LEU A 150 -7.58 21.90 -9.68
CA LEU A 150 -8.60 21.96 -8.64
C LEU A 150 -8.90 20.57 -8.07
N ALA A 151 -8.80 19.52 -8.88
CA ALA A 151 -9.01 18.15 -8.42
C ALA A 151 -8.04 17.76 -7.28
N SER A 152 -6.79 18.23 -7.36
CA SER A 152 -5.80 17.95 -6.29
C SER A 152 -6.12 18.64 -4.96
N VAL A 153 -6.84 19.77 -4.98
CA VAL A 153 -7.31 20.47 -3.77
C VAL A 153 -8.42 19.68 -3.10
N GLN A 154 -9.38 19.24 -3.91
CA GLN A 154 -10.55 18.49 -3.43
C GLN A 154 -10.11 17.14 -2.85
N LEU A 155 -9.17 16.44 -3.49
CA LEU A 155 -8.55 15.23 -2.91
C LEU A 155 -7.96 15.52 -1.54
N ALA A 156 -7.13 16.56 -1.43
CA ALA A 156 -6.52 16.90 -0.15
C ALA A 156 -7.56 17.30 0.91
N GLN A 157 -8.69 17.89 0.52
CA GLN A 157 -9.81 18.18 1.42
C GLN A 157 -10.54 16.90 1.85
N SER A 158 -10.78 15.94 0.96
CA SER A 158 -11.32 14.63 1.31
C SER A 158 -10.39 13.90 2.29
N ASN A 159 -9.08 13.91 2.04
CA ASN A 159 -8.07 13.37 2.97
C ASN A 159 -8.14 14.08 4.34
N ILE A 160 -8.30 15.41 4.38
CA ILE A 160 -8.43 16.16 5.63
C ILE A 160 -9.70 15.78 6.39
N ILE A 161 -10.83 15.64 5.70
CA ILE A 161 -12.09 15.23 6.33
C ILE A 161 -11.94 13.81 6.90
N PHE A 162 -11.40 12.88 6.11
CA PHE A 162 -11.07 11.53 6.51
C PHE A 162 -10.22 11.50 7.79
N LEU A 163 -9.10 12.22 7.79
CA LEU A 163 -8.20 12.29 8.96
C LEU A 163 -8.90 12.85 10.20
N SER A 164 -9.81 13.81 10.03
CA SER A 164 -10.56 14.39 11.14
C SER A 164 -11.68 13.49 11.66
N SER A 165 -12.29 12.65 10.80
CA SER A 165 -13.35 11.71 11.20
C SER A 165 -12.79 10.49 11.92
N VAL A 166 -11.61 10.01 11.52
CA VAL A 166 -10.89 8.92 12.20
C VAL A 166 -10.64 9.23 13.68
N VAL A 167 -10.28 10.48 14.00
CA VAL A 167 -10.02 10.91 15.38
C VAL A 167 -11.27 10.86 16.28
N ASP A 168 -12.45 11.18 15.73
CA ASP A 168 -13.71 11.28 16.49
C ASP A 168 -14.32 9.89 16.81
N LEU A 169 -13.94 8.84 16.08
CA LEU A 169 -14.50 7.48 16.20
C LEU A 169 -13.68 6.53 17.09
N SER A 170 -12.48 6.93 17.51
CA SER A 170 -11.62 6.18 18.46
C SER A 170 -12.29 5.87 19.82
N THR A 171 -13.49 6.39 20.08
CA THR A 171 -14.20 6.23 21.36
C THR A 171 -15.50 5.41 21.29
N SER A 172 -15.92 4.89 20.12
CA SER A 172 -17.22 4.19 20.07
C SER A 172 -17.39 2.97 19.16
N LEU A 173 -16.34 2.35 18.61
CA LEU A 173 -16.52 1.24 17.66
C LEU A 173 -16.22 -0.13 18.26
N SER A 174 -16.99 -1.14 17.83
CA SER A 174 -16.72 -2.54 18.14
C SER A 174 -15.58 -3.06 17.28
N ASN A 175 -14.36 -2.61 17.55
CA ASN A 175 -13.11 -3.14 16.99
C ASN A 175 -12.73 -4.52 17.58
N ILE A 176 -13.72 -5.24 18.14
CA ILE A 176 -13.46 -6.57 18.69
C ILE A 176 -13.33 -7.51 17.50
N ASN A 177 -12.09 -7.83 17.20
CA ASN A 177 -11.73 -8.89 16.29
C ASN A 177 -12.25 -10.25 16.81
N THR A 178 -13.50 -10.56 16.51
CA THR A 178 -14.15 -11.82 16.91
C THR A 178 -13.78 -12.98 15.97
N GLY A 179 -13.13 -12.70 14.83
CA GLY A 179 -12.80 -13.66 13.78
C GLY A 179 -11.52 -14.46 14.03
N LEU A 180 -10.54 -13.91 14.76
CA LEU A 180 -9.26 -14.60 15.03
C LEU A 180 -9.43 -15.94 15.80
N GLY A 181 -10.50 -16.08 16.57
CA GLY A 181 -10.76 -17.26 17.40
C GLY A 181 -11.39 -18.45 16.68
N ASP A 182 -11.93 -18.27 15.47
CA ASP A 182 -12.68 -19.31 14.73
C ASP A 182 -12.05 -19.66 13.37
N LEU A 183 -10.74 -19.48 13.23
CA LEU A 183 -9.98 -19.84 12.03
C LEU A 183 -9.73 -21.35 11.87
N SER A 184 -10.18 -22.17 12.84
CA SER A 184 -9.98 -23.62 12.84
C SER A 184 -10.84 -24.38 11.81
N ASP A 185 -11.68 -23.68 11.03
CA ASP A 185 -12.52 -24.34 10.03
C ASP A 185 -11.73 -24.69 8.77
N PHE A 186 -11.08 -25.84 8.82
CA PHE A 186 -10.42 -26.49 7.67
C PHE A 186 -11.36 -26.73 6.48
N ASN A 187 -12.67 -26.49 6.57
CA ASN A 187 -13.63 -26.80 5.50
C ASN A 187 -13.81 -25.69 4.46
N THR A 188 -13.18 -24.52 4.61
CA THR A 188 -13.15 -23.55 3.50
C THR A 188 -12.32 -24.10 2.33
N ALA A 189 -12.77 -23.84 1.10
CA ALA A 189 -12.15 -24.42 -0.10
C ALA A 189 -10.68 -23.98 -0.29
N GLY A 190 -10.31 -22.79 0.20
CA GLY A 190 -8.92 -22.32 0.23
C GLY A 190 -8.07 -23.16 1.19
N VAL A 191 -8.43 -23.17 2.48
CA VAL A 191 -7.65 -23.83 3.55
C VAL A 191 -7.48 -25.33 3.32
N SER A 192 -8.58 -26.04 3.03
CA SER A 192 -8.52 -27.50 2.76
C SER A 192 -7.65 -27.88 1.55
N SER A 193 -7.46 -26.95 0.60
CA SER A 193 -6.66 -27.18 -0.61
C SER A 193 -5.16 -26.98 -0.40
N LEU A 194 -4.75 -26.35 0.69
CA LEU A 194 -3.34 -26.12 1.03
C LEU A 194 -2.87 -26.89 2.26
N ALA A 195 -3.78 -27.21 3.18
CA ALA A 195 -3.49 -28.05 4.33
C ALA A 195 -2.93 -29.42 3.88
N SER A 196 -1.70 -29.74 4.27
CA SER A 196 -1.18 -31.10 4.15
C SER A 196 -1.77 -32.04 5.22
N THR A 197 -1.14 -33.17 5.49
CA THR A 197 -1.47 -34.02 6.65
C THR A 197 -0.35 -34.01 7.70
N SER A 198 0.66 -33.15 7.54
CA SER A 198 1.88 -33.17 8.32
C SER A 198 2.30 -31.76 8.73
N TYR A 199 2.40 -31.54 10.04
CA TYR A 199 2.66 -30.25 10.66
C TYR A 199 3.52 -30.44 11.90
N TRP A 200 4.19 -29.38 12.34
CA TRP A 200 4.92 -29.41 13.59
C TRP A 200 3.94 -29.48 14.77
N ASN A 201 4.14 -30.44 15.67
CA ASN A 201 3.33 -30.59 16.88
C ASN A 201 4.00 -29.85 18.06
N THR A 202 4.20 -28.54 17.88
CA THR A 202 4.77 -27.61 18.86
C THR A 202 3.78 -26.46 19.05
N SER A 203 3.71 -25.90 20.26
CA SER A 203 2.77 -24.81 20.56
C SER A 203 3.38 -23.42 20.52
N ASP A 204 4.71 -23.29 20.56
CA ASP A 204 5.35 -21.98 20.83
C ASP A 204 6.46 -21.63 19.84
N THR A 205 7.34 -22.58 19.49
CA THR A 205 8.53 -22.29 18.68
C THR A 205 8.87 -23.44 17.73
N ILE A 206 9.23 -23.09 16.50
CA ILE A 206 9.94 -23.91 15.51
C ILE A 206 11.31 -23.28 15.31
N THR A 207 12.37 -24.07 15.34
CA THR A 207 13.72 -23.57 15.15
C THR A 207 14.18 -23.76 13.71
N PHE A 208 15.02 -22.86 13.21
CA PHE A 208 15.67 -23.04 11.91
C PHE A 208 17.19 -22.86 12.01
N SER A 209 17.94 -23.45 11.08
CA SER A 209 19.40 -23.34 11.05
C SER A 209 19.97 -23.42 9.64
N PHE A 210 21.22 -22.99 9.48
CA PHE A 210 21.94 -23.06 8.20
C PHE A 210 23.00 -24.15 8.25
N ASN A 211 22.90 -25.15 7.38
CA ASN A 211 23.89 -26.23 7.34
C ASN A 211 25.16 -25.78 6.58
N GLU A 212 26.24 -25.56 7.35
CA GLU A 212 27.57 -25.22 6.80
C GLU A 212 28.24 -26.41 6.09
N THR A 213 27.88 -27.62 6.49
CA THR A 213 28.40 -28.88 5.94
C THR A 213 27.28 -29.90 5.84
N ILE A 214 27.40 -30.86 4.93
CA ILE A 214 26.44 -31.95 4.77
C ILE A 214 26.27 -32.71 6.11
N PRO A 215 25.05 -32.76 6.68
CA PRO A 215 24.78 -33.56 7.88
C PRO A 215 25.11 -35.03 7.66
N SER A 216 25.73 -35.68 8.66
CA SER A 216 26.13 -37.09 8.53
C SER A 216 24.95 -38.03 8.31
N SER A 217 23.77 -37.65 8.80
CA SER A 217 22.50 -38.38 8.66
C SER A 217 22.08 -38.56 7.20
N TYR A 218 22.33 -37.56 6.33
CA TYR A 218 21.96 -37.61 4.92
C TYR A 218 22.74 -38.65 4.10
N TYR A 219 23.88 -39.15 4.61
CA TYR A 219 24.59 -40.25 3.96
C TYR A 219 23.96 -41.62 4.24
N THR A 220 23.12 -41.70 5.27
CA THR A 220 22.55 -42.95 5.77
C THR A 220 21.06 -43.11 5.45
N TYR A 221 20.43 -42.03 4.96
CA TYR A 221 19.00 -41.94 4.68
C TYR A 221 18.79 -41.41 3.27
N ASN A 222 17.81 -41.96 2.54
CA ASN A 222 17.57 -41.81 1.10
C ASN A 222 18.17 -40.53 0.46
N ASN A 223 19.38 -40.65 -0.11
CA ASN A 223 20.13 -39.48 -0.58
C ASN A 223 19.57 -38.86 -1.88
N PHE A 224 18.43 -39.33 -2.39
CA PHE A 224 17.86 -38.87 -3.65
C PHE A 224 16.39 -38.48 -3.51
N VAL A 225 16.06 -37.29 -4.03
CA VAL A 225 14.70 -36.81 -4.25
C VAL A 225 14.55 -36.48 -5.72
N GLY A 226 13.80 -37.29 -6.47
CA GLY A 226 13.72 -37.15 -7.92
C GLY A 226 15.10 -37.27 -8.59
N SER A 227 15.58 -36.16 -9.16
CA SER A 227 16.90 -36.04 -9.81
C SER A 227 17.99 -35.47 -8.89
N ALA A 228 17.62 -34.90 -7.73
CA ALA A 228 18.53 -34.22 -6.83
C ALA A 228 19.21 -35.21 -5.86
N GLU A 229 20.53 -35.07 -5.68
CA GLU A 229 21.32 -35.85 -4.74
C GLU A 229 21.72 -34.99 -3.55
N LEU A 230 21.24 -35.33 -2.35
CA LEU A 230 21.43 -34.53 -1.13
C LEU A 230 22.89 -34.47 -0.67
N THR A 231 23.73 -35.36 -1.17
CA THR A 231 25.12 -35.55 -0.69
C THR A 231 26.21 -35.11 -1.68
N THR A 232 25.86 -34.48 -2.81
CA THR A 232 26.83 -34.01 -3.79
C THR A 232 26.59 -32.55 -4.20
N ASN A 233 27.66 -31.86 -4.60
CA ASN A 233 27.62 -30.44 -5.04
C ASN A 233 26.94 -29.51 -4.03
N TRP A 234 27.10 -29.82 -2.74
CA TRP A 234 26.62 -29.02 -1.63
C TRP A 234 27.40 -27.72 -1.49
N THR A 235 26.70 -26.66 -1.17
CA THR A 235 27.31 -25.39 -0.77
C THR A 235 26.55 -24.78 0.41
N ALA A 236 27.26 -24.11 1.31
CA ALA A 236 26.62 -23.33 2.37
C ALA A 236 25.95 -22.08 1.77
N LEU A 237 24.91 -21.59 2.45
CA LEU A 237 24.35 -20.27 2.16
C LEU A 237 25.39 -19.19 2.48
N ASN A 238 25.51 -18.19 1.62
CA ASN A 238 26.29 -16.99 1.90
C ASN A 238 25.54 -16.05 2.86
N GLN A 239 26.22 -15.03 3.39
CA GLN A 239 25.63 -14.15 4.40
C GLN A 239 24.37 -13.42 3.89
N ASN A 240 24.36 -12.93 2.65
CA ASN A 240 23.20 -12.22 2.10
C ASN A 240 21.96 -13.14 2.05
N GLN A 241 22.13 -14.40 1.64
CA GLN A 241 21.04 -15.37 1.63
C GLN A 241 20.54 -15.70 3.03
N LYS A 242 21.44 -15.80 4.02
CA LYS A 242 21.06 -16.00 5.43
C LYS A 242 20.26 -14.82 5.96
N ASP A 243 20.72 -13.60 5.69
CA ASP A 243 20.03 -12.37 6.09
C ASP A 243 18.63 -12.30 5.47
N THR A 244 18.47 -12.65 4.18
CA THR A 244 17.16 -12.77 3.52
C THR A 244 16.25 -13.78 4.22
N VAL A 245 16.77 -14.97 4.55
CA VAL A 245 15.99 -16.01 5.25
C VAL A 245 15.56 -15.53 6.63
N VAL A 246 16.45 -14.90 7.39
CA VAL A 246 16.13 -14.33 8.72
C VAL A 246 15.06 -13.25 8.61
N ASN A 247 15.13 -12.39 7.59
CA ASN A 247 14.09 -11.39 7.36
C ASN A 247 12.73 -12.05 7.02
N ILE A 248 12.72 -13.07 6.15
CA ILE A 248 11.51 -13.83 5.84
C ILE A 248 10.90 -14.44 7.11
N THR A 249 11.70 -15.08 7.96
CA THR A 249 11.18 -15.69 9.19
C THR A 249 10.65 -14.66 10.19
N GLN A 250 11.26 -13.47 10.27
CA GLN A 250 10.73 -12.36 11.05
C GLN A 250 9.37 -11.88 10.53
N GLU A 251 9.17 -11.79 9.22
CA GLU A 251 7.87 -11.44 8.65
C GLU A 251 6.83 -12.54 8.87
N ILE A 252 7.21 -13.82 8.76
CA ILE A 252 6.31 -14.96 9.08
C ILE A 252 5.90 -14.92 10.57
N ASN A 253 6.80 -14.56 11.47
CA ASN A 253 6.50 -14.44 12.91
C ASN A 253 5.43 -13.38 13.21
N LYS A 254 5.25 -12.37 12.34
CA LYS A 254 4.14 -11.42 12.47
C LYS A 254 2.79 -12.04 12.13
N LEU A 255 2.73 -13.20 11.48
CA LEU A 255 1.47 -13.80 11.04
C LEU A 255 0.95 -14.88 12.00
N LEU A 256 1.85 -15.61 12.65
CA LEU A 256 1.54 -16.90 13.27
C LEU A 256 1.65 -16.86 14.80
N GLY A 257 0.85 -17.68 15.47
CA GLY A 257 0.89 -17.86 16.94
C GLY A 257 2.13 -18.60 17.46
N ILE A 258 3.10 -18.89 16.60
CA ILE A 258 4.39 -19.51 16.90
C ILE A 258 5.52 -18.59 16.45
N SER A 259 6.73 -18.81 16.98
CA SER A 259 7.94 -18.16 16.46
C SER A 259 8.87 -19.12 15.71
N LEU A 260 9.47 -18.60 14.64
CA LEU A 260 10.60 -19.17 13.92
C LEU A 260 11.89 -18.53 14.44
N GLU A 261 12.73 -19.34 15.09
CA GLU A 261 13.93 -18.86 15.79
C GLU A 261 15.20 -19.50 15.22
N GLU A 262 16.22 -18.69 14.94
CA GLU A 262 17.51 -19.20 14.45
C GLU A 262 18.28 -19.91 15.57
N VAL A 263 18.78 -21.11 15.29
CA VAL A 263 19.75 -21.83 16.12
C VAL A 263 21.02 -22.14 15.34
N SER A 264 22.13 -22.29 16.05
CA SER A 264 23.45 -22.46 15.41
C SER A 264 23.59 -23.73 14.55
N SER A 265 22.79 -24.76 14.84
CA SER A 265 22.79 -26.04 14.11
C SER A 265 21.63 -26.92 14.57
N GLY A 266 21.10 -27.76 13.68
CA GLY A 266 20.12 -28.79 14.04
C GLY A 266 18.78 -28.20 14.47
N GLY A 267 18.37 -27.11 13.82
CA GLY A 267 17.00 -26.61 13.94
C GLY A 267 16.02 -27.60 13.32
N ASP A 268 14.74 -27.42 13.65
CA ASP A 268 13.63 -28.21 13.08
C ASP A 268 13.56 -28.06 11.55
N ILE A 269 13.93 -26.89 11.03
CA ILE A 269 14.08 -26.60 9.61
C ILE A 269 15.56 -26.26 9.32
N ALA A 270 16.26 -27.05 8.53
CA ALA A 270 17.59 -26.73 8.05
C ALA A 270 17.58 -26.25 6.59
N LEU A 271 18.33 -25.19 6.31
CA LEU A 271 18.49 -24.65 4.97
C LEU A 271 19.79 -25.09 4.31
N ASN A 272 19.66 -25.46 3.04
CA ASN A 272 20.67 -26.19 2.29
C ASN A 272 20.74 -25.70 0.84
N ILE A 273 21.91 -25.72 0.21
CA ILE A 273 22.04 -25.52 -1.25
C ILE A 273 22.67 -26.75 -1.89
N ILE A 274 22.00 -27.30 -2.90
CA ILE A 274 22.45 -28.46 -3.68
C ILE A 274 22.23 -28.26 -5.17
N LYS A 275 22.89 -29.10 -5.97
CA LYS A 275 22.66 -29.10 -7.42
C LYS A 275 21.30 -29.72 -7.74
N MET A 276 20.50 -28.98 -8.51
CA MET A 276 19.20 -29.41 -9.03
C MET A 276 19.20 -29.42 -10.56
N ASP A 277 18.13 -29.92 -11.17
CA ASP A 277 17.91 -29.74 -12.60
C ASP A 277 17.47 -28.31 -12.93
N ALA A 278 17.56 -27.94 -14.22
CA ALA A 278 17.37 -26.56 -14.68
C ALA A 278 15.93 -26.02 -14.54
N ASN A 279 14.97 -26.86 -14.09
CA ASN A 279 13.57 -26.46 -13.91
C ASN A 279 13.16 -26.43 -12.44
N THR A 280 14.08 -26.70 -11.52
CA THR A 280 13.80 -26.79 -10.08
C THR A 280 14.65 -25.75 -9.34
N SER A 281 13.99 -24.74 -8.80
CA SER A 281 14.64 -23.66 -8.04
C SER A 281 14.83 -24.01 -6.56
N GLY A 282 13.94 -24.84 -6.00
CA GLY A 282 13.99 -25.34 -4.64
C GLY A 282 13.03 -26.51 -4.45
N PHE A 283 13.14 -27.16 -3.29
CA PHE A 283 12.11 -28.02 -2.71
C PHE A 283 12.29 -28.07 -1.19
N ALA A 284 11.24 -28.43 -0.47
CA ALA A 284 11.30 -28.73 0.95
C ALA A 284 10.58 -30.03 1.27
N PHE A 285 10.98 -30.65 2.38
CA PHE A 285 10.22 -31.74 2.96
C PHE A 285 9.14 -31.19 3.88
N LEU A 286 7.95 -31.81 3.85
CA LEU A 286 6.92 -31.54 4.84
C LEU A 286 7.43 -31.89 6.26
N PRO A 287 6.87 -31.27 7.32
CA PRO A 287 7.17 -31.62 8.70
C PRO A 287 7.03 -33.12 8.97
N GLY A 288 7.87 -33.69 9.84
CA GLY A 288 7.81 -35.11 10.16
C GLY A 288 8.74 -35.52 11.31
N PRO A 289 8.43 -36.59 12.06
CA PRO A 289 9.23 -36.99 13.21
C PRO A 289 10.23 -38.12 12.91
N VAL A 290 10.33 -38.58 11.66
CA VAL A 290 10.96 -39.87 11.34
C VAL A 290 12.29 -39.68 10.66
N ASN A 291 12.35 -38.77 9.70
CA ASN A 291 13.49 -38.65 8.80
C ASN A 291 14.35 -37.46 9.19
N PRO A 292 15.69 -37.58 9.08
CA PRO A 292 16.59 -36.48 9.38
C PRO A 292 16.39 -35.22 8.53
N GLU A 293 15.77 -35.35 7.36
CA GLU A 293 15.48 -34.27 6.42
C GLU A 293 14.04 -33.74 6.48
N ASP A 294 13.19 -34.30 7.36
CA ASP A 294 11.82 -33.82 7.53
C ASP A 294 11.83 -32.33 7.90
N GLY A 295 11.10 -31.50 7.15
CA GLY A 295 11.10 -30.04 7.33
C GLY A 295 12.22 -29.27 6.63
N ASP A 296 13.27 -29.94 6.14
CA ASP A 296 14.43 -29.25 5.58
C ASP A 296 14.17 -28.65 4.19
N ILE A 297 14.76 -27.49 3.95
CA ILE A 297 14.67 -26.72 2.71
C ILE A 297 15.95 -26.90 1.90
N PHE A 298 15.80 -27.17 0.61
CA PHE A 298 16.89 -27.29 -0.35
C PHE A 298 16.68 -26.29 -1.49
N LEU A 299 17.68 -25.45 -1.71
CA LEU A 299 17.71 -24.45 -2.78
C LEU A 299 18.71 -24.86 -3.86
N SER A 300 18.46 -24.46 -5.10
CA SER A 300 19.35 -24.75 -6.22
C SER A 300 20.70 -24.03 -6.09
N THR A 301 21.78 -24.66 -6.56
CA THR A 301 23.09 -24.01 -6.72
C THR A 301 23.07 -22.73 -7.56
N GLU A 302 22.01 -22.47 -8.31
CA GLU A 302 21.81 -21.21 -9.04
C GLU A 302 21.78 -19.99 -8.12
N PHE A 303 21.34 -20.14 -6.87
CA PHE A 303 21.42 -19.12 -5.82
C PHE A 303 22.86 -18.66 -5.54
N ASN A 304 23.85 -19.50 -5.83
CA ASN A 304 25.28 -19.25 -5.62
C ASN A 304 26.03 -18.86 -6.90
N THR A 305 25.34 -18.64 -8.02
CA THR A 305 25.96 -18.17 -9.25
C THR A 305 26.17 -16.66 -9.25
N THR A 306 26.96 -16.13 -10.19
CA THR A 306 27.18 -14.68 -10.32
C THR A 306 25.98 -13.93 -10.91
N GLN A 307 24.95 -14.66 -11.35
CA GLN A 307 23.70 -14.07 -11.81
C GLN A 307 22.81 -13.86 -10.58
N ASP A 308 22.34 -12.64 -10.39
CA ASP A 308 21.40 -12.31 -9.33
C ASP A 308 20.16 -13.21 -9.45
N PHE A 309 19.96 -14.11 -8.47
CA PHE A 309 18.81 -15.01 -8.41
C PHE A 309 17.55 -14.28 -7.90
N GLY A 310 17.70 -13.02 -7.48
CA GLY A 310 16.65 -12.12 -7.08
C GLY A 310 16.18 -12.38 -5.66
N LEU A 311 16.96 -11.90 -4.69
CA LEU A 311 16.70 -12.06 -3.25
C LEU A 311 15.95 -10.87 -2.63
N GLU A 312 15.66 -9.84 -3.42
CA GLU A 312 14.79 -8.75 -2.98
C GLU A 312 13.33 -9.22 -2.96
N VAL A 313 12.51 -8.54 -2.15
CA VAL A 313 11.07 -8.81 -2.03
C VAL A 313 10.43 -8.86 -3.42
N SER A 314 9.52 -9.82 -3.60
CA SER A 314 8.78 -10.07 -4.84
C SER A 314 9.59 -10.53 -6.06
N GLN A 315 10.90 -10.76 -5.91
CA GLN A 315 11.71 -11.42 -6.92
C GLN A 315 11.70 -12.94 -6.76
N GLN A 316 12.10 -13.66 -7.81
CA GLN A 316 11.93 -15.11 -7.92
C GLN A 316 12.64 -15.90 -6.81
N GLY A 317 13.86 -15.51 -6.43
CA GLY A 317 14.64 -16.17 -5.39
C GLY A 317 14.02 -16.01 -4.01
N TYR A 318 13.61 -14.80 -3.66
CA TYR A 318 12.85 -14.52 -2.45
C TYR A 318 11.56 -15.35 -2.40
N ALA A 319 10.75 -15.31 -3.47
CA ALA A 319 9.49 -16.03 -3.55
C ALA A 319 9.66 -17.55 -3.45
N THR A 320 10.76 -18.09 -3.98
CA THR A 320 11.11 -19.52 -3.84
C THR A 320 11.36 -19.86 -2.37
N ILE A 321 12.12 -19.04 -1.63
CA ILE A 321 12.37 -19.28 -0.20
C ILE A 321 11.05 -19.25 0.59
N VAL A 322 10.18 -18.27 0.34
CA VAL A 322 8.84 -18.19 0.97
C VAL A 322 8.00 -19.43 0.65
N HIS A 323 7.97 -19.86 -0.60
CA HIS A 323 7.27 -21.07 -1.04
C HIS A 323 7.78 -22.32 -0.29
N GLU A 324 9.10 -22.50 -0.20
CA GLU A 324 9.69 -23.63 0.50
C GLU A 324 9.43 -23.60 2.02
N PHE A 325 9.37 -22.40 2.63
CA PHE A 325 8.89 -22.27 4.00
C PHE A 325 7.42 -22.69 4.14
N GLY A 326 6.57 -22.39 3.15
CA GLY A 326 5.20 -22.90 3.10
C GLY A 326 5.17 -24.42 3.24
N HIS A 327 5.97 -25.14 2.46
CA HIS A 327 6.13 -26.59 2.58
C HIS A 327 6.71 -27.04 3.93
N ALA A 328 7.80 -26.42 4.38
CA ALA A 328 8.43 -26.73 5.67
C ALA A 328 7.54 -26.43 6.89
N LEU A 329 6.50 -25.62 6.72
CA LEU A 329 5.45 -25.35 7.70
C LEU A 329 4.20 -26.22 7.48
N GLY A 330 4.16 -27.04 6.42
CA GLY A 330 3.12 -28.04 6.19
C GLY A 330 2.05 -27.68 5.16
N LEU A 331 2.27 -26.68 4.31
CA LEU A 331 1.44 -26.44 3.14
C LEU A 331 1.79 -27.42 2.01
N LYS A 332 0.80 -27.88 1.26
CA LYS A 332 0.97 -28.60 0.00
C LYS A 332 0.60 -27.69 -1.17
N HIS A 333 0.97 -28.09 -2.38
CA HIS A 333 0.49 -27.38 -3.57
C HIS A 333 -1.04 -27.44 -3.68
N PRO A 334 -1.69 -26.37 -4.20
CA PRO A 334 -3.15 -26.28 -4.32
C PRO A 334 -3.73 -27.24 -5.37
N PHE A 335 -2.91 -27.84 -6.21
CA PHE A 335 -3.30 -28.78 -7.27
C PHE A 335 -3.01 -30.25 -6.92
N GLU A 336 -2.48 -30.52 -5.72
CA GLU A 336 -2.14 -31.87 -5.27
C GLU A 336 -3.17 -32.45 -4.31
N GLY A 337 -3.26 -33.79 -4.26
CA GLY A 337 -4.14 -34.50 -3.33
C GLY A 337 -5.61 -34.51 -3.73
N ALA A 338 -6.48 -34.85 -2.77
CA ALA A 338 -7.92 -35.00 -3.02
C ALA A 338 -8.67 -33.66 -3.02
N ASN A 339 -8.21 -32.70 -2.21
CA ASN A 339 -8.78 -31.36 -2.11
C ASN A 339 -7.87 -30.41 -2.88
N THR A 340 -8.36 -29.87 -3.98
CA THR A 340 -7.63 -28.96 -4.86
C THR A 340 -8.38 -27.66 -5.06
N LEU A 341 -7.65 -26.57 -5.23
CA LEU A 341 -8.21 -25.26 -5.53
C LEU A 341 -8.76 -25.22 -6.96
N LYS A 342 -9.81 -24.43 -7.18
CA LYS A 342 -10.34 -24.24 -8.55
C LYS A 342 -9.33 -23.49 -9.41
N ALA A 343 -9.32 -23.76 -10.71
CA ALA A 343 -8.34 -23.21 -11.64
C ALA A 343 -8.32 -21.66 -11.70
N ASP A 344 -9.47 -21.02 -11.49
CA ASP A 344 -9.64 -19.56 -11.44
C ASP A 344 -9.14 -18.90 -10.15
N LEU A 345 -8.83 -19.70 -9.13
CA LEU A 345 -8.26 -19.27 -7.85
C LEU A 345 -6.82 -19.79 -7.65
N ASN A 346 -6.34 -20.66 -8.55
CA ASN A 346 -5.02 -21.25 -8.49
C ASN A 346 -4.00 -20.33 -9.19
N ASP A 347 -3.63 -19.28 -8.49
CA ASP A 347 -2.58 -18.33 -8.85
C ASP A 347 -1.83 -17.85 -7.60
N VAL A 348 -0.68 -17.21 -7.83
CA VAL A 348 0.19 -16.74 -6.75
C VAL A 348 -0.46 -15.65 -5.88
N ASN A 349 -1.45 -14.92 -6.39
CA ASN A 349 -2.12 -13.85 -5.63
C ASN A 349 -3.07 -14.42 -4.57
N HIS A 350 -3.56 -15.64 -4.79
CA HIS A 350 -4.35 -16.38 -3.78
C HIS A 350 -3.47 -17.25 -2.88
N THR A 351 -2.40 -17.84 -3.42
CA THR A 351 -1.46 -18.71 -2.68
C THR A 351 -0.10 -18.78 -3.37
N VAL A 352 0.98 -18.48 -2.66
CA VAL A 352 2.35 -18.65 -3.18
C VAL A 352 2.70 -20.11 -3.47
N MET A 353 1.89 -21.06 -3.00
CA MET A 353 2.02 -22.47 -3.34
C MET A 353 1.56 -22.77 -4.77
N SER A 354 0.98 -21.81 -5.49
CA SER A 354 0.66 -21.96 -6.91
C SER A 354 1.90 -21.80 -7.81
N TYR A 355 1.90 -22.49 -8.94
CA TYR A 355 2.88 -22.28 -10.02
C TYR A 355 2.44 -21.25 -11.06
N ASN A 356 1.25 -20.66 -10.88
CA ASN A 356 0.66 -19.77 -11.86
C ASN A 356 0.84 -18.30 -11.48
N SER A 357 1.79 -17.64 -12.12
CA SER A 357 2.00 -16.18 -12.04
C SER A 357 1.58 -15.46 -13.33
N ALA A 358 0.69 -16.07 -14.12
CA ALA A 358 0.45 -15.65 -15.49
C ALA A 358 0.18 -14.15 -15.59
N SER A 359 -0.70 -13.57 -14.76
CA SER A 359 -1.12 -12.16 -14.85
C SER A 359 -0.22 -11.13 -14.15
N ASN A 360 1.00 -11.50 -13.75
CA ASN A 360 1.88 -10.63 -12.98
C ASN A 360 3.16 -10.23 -13.72
N TYR A 361 3.18 -10.22 -15.05
CA TYR A 361 4.37 -9.80 -15.78
C TYR A 361 4.46 -8.27 -15.81
N VAL A 362 5.54 -7.75 -15.25
CA VAL A 362 5.86 -6.32 -15.27
C VAL A 362 6.82 -6.04 -16.44
N PRO A 363 6.41 -5.17 -17.38
CA PRO A 363 7.23 -4.79 -18.52
C PRO A 363 8.29 -3.74 -18.17
N SER A 364 9.53 -3.92 -18.60
CA SER A 364 10.60 -2.92 -18.51
C SER A 364 11.20 -2.64 -19.89
N PHE A 365 11.18 -1.37 -20.31
CA PHE A 365 11.74 -0.91 -21.58
C PHE A 365 12.99 -0.07 -21.34
N SER A 366 14.06 -0.36 -22.08
CA SER A 366 15.28 0.43 -22.09
C SER A 366 15.58 0.89 -23.50
N VAL A 367 15.69 2.20 -23.68
CA VAL A 367 15.96 2.83 -24.98
C VAL A 367 17.36 3.42 -25.01
N ASN A 368 18.14 3.00 -26.01
CA ASN A 368 19.38 3.65 -26.42
C ASN A 368 19.17 4.31 -27.79
N GLN A 369 20.08 5.21 -28.21
CA GLN A 369 19.93 6.08 -29.39
C GLN A 369 19.36 5.41 -30.66
N ASN A 370 19.65 4.13 -30.90
CA ASN A 370 19.19 3.41 -32.09
C ASN A 370 18.44 2.09 -31.79
N THR A 371 18.20 1.73 -30.52
CA THR A 371 17.65 0.42 -30.15
C THR A 371 16.79 0.51 -28.90
N ILE A 372 15.62 -0.15 -28.94
CA ILE A 372 14.84 -0.48 -27.75
C ILE A 372 15.09 -1.95 -27.35
N SER A 373 15.25 -2.20 -26.06
CA SER A 373 15.25 -3.54 -25.46
C SER A 373 14.13 -3.63 -24.44
N TYR A 374 13.54 -4.82 -24.32
CA TYR A 374 12.41 -5.08 -23.45
C TYR A 374 12.63 -6.36 -22.64
N VAL A 375 12.23 -6.35 -21.37
CA VAL A 375 12.15 -7.53 -20.50
C VAL A 375 10.78 -7.56 -19.82
N ALA A 376 10.11 -8.72 -19.88
CA ALA A 376 8.94 -9.04 -19.07
C ALA A 376 9.39 -9.99 -17.97
N ALA A 377 9.32 -9.57 -16.71
CA ALA A 377 9.61 -10.45 -15.58
C ALA A 377 8.32 -10.70 -14.80
N PRO A 378 8.06 -11.95 -14.35
CA PRO A 378 6.97 -12.20 -13.42
C PRO A 378 7.30 -11.52 -12.08
N PHE A 379 6.28 -10.92 -11.49
CA PHE A 379 6.29 -10.31 -10.17
C PHE A 379 5.55 -11.22 -9.18
N GLN A 380 6.08 -11.34 -7.96
CA GLN A 380 5.60 -12.30 -6.95
C GLN A 380 5.03 -11.57 -5.72
N PRO A 381 4.17 -12.23 -4.90
CA PRO A 381 3.74 -11.69 -3.61
C PRO A 381 4.90 -11.35 -2.66
N GLU A 382 4.70 -10.37 -1.78
CA GLU A 382 5.73 -9.92 -0.82
C GLU A 382 6.08 -10.96 0.25
N LEU A 383 5.13 -11.85 0.59
CA LEU A 383 5.29 -12.97 1.52
C LEU A 383 4.21 -14.02 1.20
N PHE A 384 3.43 -14.45 2.19
CA PHE A 384 2.32 -15.39 2.05
C PHE A 384 1.06 -14.67 1.57
N SER A 385 0.33 -15.31 0.66
CA SER A 385 -0.93 -14.79 0.13
C SER A 385 -2.11 -15.25 0.99
N LEU A 386 -3.30 -14.74 0.69
CA LEU A 386 -4.54 -14.93 1.44
C LEU A 386 -4.76 -16.35 1.99
N TYR A 387 -4.69 -17.38 1.14
CA TYR A 387 -4.95 -18.75 1.58
C TYR A 387 -3.79 -19.39 2.33
N ASP A 388 -2.55 -18.94 2.10
CA ASP A 388 -1.38 -19.41 2.85
C ASP A 388 -1.50 -18.97 4.31
N ILE A 389 -1.78 -17.67 4.53
CA ILE A 389 -1.97 -17.09 5.87
C ILE A 389 -3.12 -17.79 6.58
N ALA A 390 -4.29 -17.88 5.95
CA ALA A 390 -5.45 -18.56 6.53
C ALA A 390 -5.16 -20.00 6.93
N THR A 391 -4.43 -20.75 6.10
CA THR A 391 -4.10 -22.15 6.38
C THR A 391 -3.09 -22.27 7.52
N LEU A 392 -2.03 -21.46 7.49
CA LEU A 392 -1.01 -21.50 8.55
C LEU A 392 -1.56 -21.02 9.89
N GLN A 393 -2.44 -20.02 9.91
CA GLN A 393 -3.12 -19.58 11.13
C GLN A 393 -4.12 -20.61 11.65
N ALA A 394 -4.78 -21.38 10.78
CA ALA A 394 -5.61 -22.51 11.20
C ALA A 394 -4.78 -23.64 11.87
N ILE A 395 -3.52 -23.81 11.48
CA ILE A 395 -2.60 -24.83 12.02
C ILE A 395 -1.92 -24.35 13.30
N TYR A 396 -1.34 -23.14 13.28
CA TYR A 396 -0.42 -22.63 14.30
C TYR A 396 -1.00 -21.51 15.17
N GLY A 397 -2.23 -21.09 14.90
CA GLY A 397 -2.82 -19.91 15.53
C GLY A 397 -2.29 -18.61 14.92
N VAL A 398 -2.77 -17.49 15.45
CA VAL A 398 -2.49 -16.13 14.99
C VAL A 398 -1.53 -15.42 15.93
N ASN A 399 -0.79 -14.42 15.44
CA ASN A 399 -0.04 -13.52 16.30
C ASN A 399 -0.91 -12.32 16.73
N PRO A 400 -1.43 -12.28 17.97
CA PRO A 400 -2.36 -11.23 18.39
C PRO A 400 -1.69 -9.86 18.63
N ASP A 401 -0.36 -9.77 18.52
CA ASP A 401 0.41 -8.56 18.83
C ASP A 401 0.84 -7.78 17.57
N THR A 402 0.51 -8.27 16.38
CA THR A 402 0.89 -7.63 15.11
C THR A 402 0.00 -6.43 14.81
N ASN A 403 0.63 -5.27 14.62
CA ASN A 403 -0.04 -4.03 14.19
C ASN A 403 -1.25 -3.66 15.08
N THR A 404 -1.13 -3.78 16.40
CA THR A 404 -2.25 -3.51 17.32
C THR A 404 -2.63 -2.02 17.47
N GLY A 405 -2.10 -1.16 16.61
CA GLY A 405 -2.30 0.29 16.63
C GLY A 405 -3.30 0.72 15.55
N ASP A 406 -3.41 2.03 15.30
CA ASP A 406 -4.17 2.52 14.15
C ASP A 406 -3.21 2.56 12.95
N ASP A 407 -3.31 1.60 12.05
CA ASP A 407 -2.35 1.40 10.97
C ASP A 407 -2.91 1.86 9.61
N VAL A 408 -2.02 2.40 8.76
CA VAL A 408 -2.37 2.91 7.42
C VAL A 408 -1.66 2.10 6.35
N TYR A 409 -2.44 1.53 5.44
CA TYR A 409 -2.00 0.67 4.35
C TYR A 409 -2.17 1.39 3.01
N THR A 410 -1.07 1.63 2.31
CA THR A 410 -1.07 2.30 1.01
C THR A 410 -0.64 1.35 -0.10
N LEU A 411 -1.25 1.48 -1.28
CA LEU A 411 -0.87 0.73 -2.47
C LEU A 411 -1.20 1.53 -3.74
N SER A 412 -0.25 1.57 -4.68
CA SER A 412 -0.43 2.12 -6.02
C SER A 412 0.03 1.13 -7.09
N TYR A 413 -0.44 1.34 -8.32
CA TYR A 413 -0.04 0.57 -9.50
C TYR A 413 1.49 0.58 -9.68
N THR A 414 2.11 1.74 -9.44
CA THR A 414 3.54 1.95 -9.66
C THR A 414 4.43 1.34 -8.58
N ASP A 415 3.86 0.93 -7.45
CA ASP A 415 4.61 0.21 -6.42
C ASP A 415 4.99 -1.19 -6.91
N TYR A 416 4.26 -1.73 -7.89
CA TYR A 416 4.31 -3.13 -8.31
C TYR A 416 4.34 -4.01 -7.08
N LYS A 417 3.18 -4.17 -6.44
CA LYS A 417 3.09 -4.85 -5.15
C LYS A 417 1.87 -5.76 -5.11
N ILE A 418 2.03 -6.91 -4.45
CA ILE A 418 0.97 -7.89 -4.18
C ILE A 418 1.12 -8.26 -2.70
N GLN A 419 0.20 -7.75 -1.89
CA GLN A 419 0.25 -7.81 -0.43
C GLN A 419 -0.99 -8.50 0.12
N THR A 420 -0.86 -9.18 1.25
CA THR A 420 -2.00 -9.53 2.11
C THR A 420 -1.80 -8.86 3.46
N ILE A 421 -2.78 -8.06 3.89
CA ILE A 421 -2.77 -7.40 5.20
C ILE A 421 -3.16 -8.42 6.26
N TYR A 422 -2.33 -8.55 7.28
CA TYR A 422 -2.72 -9.14 8.55
C TYR A 422 -2.54 -8.08 9.64
N ASP A 423 -3.65 -7.72 10.25
CA ASP A 423 -3.74 -6.79 11.36
C ASP A 423 -4.49 -7.46 12.52
N ALA A 424 -3.95 -7.36 13.73
CA ALA A 424 -4.54 -7.95 14.93
C ALA A 424 -5.54 -7.03 15.63
N GLY A 425 -5.56 -5.74 15.30
CA GLY A 425 -6.63 -4.83 15.70
C GLY A 425 -6.15 -3.38 15.82
N GLY A 426 -7.09 -2.46 15.76
CA GLY A 426 -6.76 -1.06 15.59
C GLY A 426 -8.01 -0.31 15.18
N ASN A 427 -7.80 0.88 14.62
CA ASN A 427 -8.72 1.47 13.68
C ASN A 427 -7.94 1.75 12.38
N ASP A 428 -8.03 0.82 11.45
CA ASP A 428 -7.10 0.69 10.35
C ASP A 428 -7.65 1.27 9.06
N THR A 429 -6.74 1.73 8.20
CA THR A 429 -7.09 2.46 6.97
C THR A 429 -6.41 1.88 5.76
N ILE A 430 -7.17 1.63 4.69
CA ILE A 430 -6.64 1.51 3.34
C ILE A 430 -6.68 2.89 2.67
N ASP A 431 -5.51 3.52 2.50
CA ASP A 431 -5.35 4.82 1.84
C ASP A 431 -4.82 4.63 0.41
N LEU A 432 -5.72 4.82 -0.55
CA LEU A 432 -5.46 4.78 -1.99
C LEU A 432 -5.68 6.16 -2.60
N SER A 433 -5.54 7.25 -1.84
CA SER A 433 -5.75 8.62 -2.33
C SER A 433 -4.83 9.01 -3.48
N SER A 434 -3.73 8.29 -3.72
CA SER A 434 -2.87 8.47 -4.90
C SER A 434 -3.26 7.63 -6.12
N ALA A 435 -4.21 6.70 -5.98
CA ALA A 435 -4.61 5.81 -7.06
C ALA A 435 -5.28 6.59 -8.19
N ILE A 436 -4.91 6.26 -9.43
CA ILE A 436 -5.47 6.87 -10.65
C ILE A 436 -6.37 5.86 -11.38
N GLY A 437 -6.05 4.57 -11.25
CA GLY A 437 -6.88 3.48 -11.71
C GLY A 437 -8.06 3.22 -10.79
N THR A 438 -8.99 2.41 -11.28
CA THR A 438 -10.15 1.95 -10.50
C THR A 438 -9.70 0.97 -9.41
N SER A 439 -10.32 1.07 -8.24
CA SER A 439 -10.18 0.14 -7.13
C SER A 439 -11.49 -0.59 -6.88
N ASN A 440 -11.42 -1.91 -6.70
CA ASN A 440 -12.51 -2.75 -6.24
C ASN A 440 -12.11 -3.35 -4.89
N ILE A 441 -12.75 -2.83 -3.85
CA ILE A 441 -12.40 -3.00 -2.45
C ILE A 441 -13.61 -3.61 -1.73
N ASP A 442 -13.34 -4.68 -1.01
CA ASP A 442 -14.25 -5.39 -0.15
C ASP A 442 -13.58 -5.46 1.23
N LEU A 443 -14.08 -4.66 2.18
CA LEU A 443 -13.47 -4.53 3.50
C LEU A 443 -13.68 -5.76 4.39
N ARG A 444 -14.44 -6.76 3.93
CA ARG A 444 -14.71 -7.96 4.71
C ARG A 444 -13.45 -8.81 4.85
N SER A 445 -13.27 -9.39 6.03
CA SER A 445 -12.19 -10.33 6.32
C SER A 445 -12.15 -11.45 5.28
N GLY A 446 -10.95 -11.79 4.80
CA GLY A 446 -10.76 -12.87 3.84
C GLY A 446 -10.98 -12.47 2.37
N SER A 447 -11.08 -11.18 2.07
CA SER A 447 -11.27 -10.68 0.71
C SER A 447 -9.95 -10.60 -0.08
N LEU A 448 -10.06 -10.71 -1.40
CA LEU A 448 -8.98 -10.40 -2.34
C LEU A 448 -9.44 -9.29 -3.27
N ASN A 449 -8.74 -8.17 -3.20
CA ASN A 449 -9.11 -6.89 -3.78
C ASN A 449 -8.21 -6.55 -4.96
N SER A 450 -8.72 -5.72 -5.86
CA SER A 450 -7.95 -5.17 -6.97
C SER A 450 -7.89 -3.67 -6.80
N VAL A 451 -6.73 -3.13 -6.44
CA VAL A 451 -6.57 -1.70 -6.14
C VAL A 451 -5.66 -1.03 -7.16
N ASP A 452 -5.98 0.22 -7.48
CA ASP A 452 -5.31 1.04 -8.49
C ASP A 452 -5.14 0.30 -9.84
N VAL A 453 -6.25 -0.27 -10.34
CA VAL A 453 -6.26 -1.09 -11.56
C VAL A 453 -6.15 -0.21 -12.78
N TYR A 454 -5.06 -0.36 -13.52
CA TYR A 454 -4.86 0.35 -14.78
C TYR A 454 -5.47 -0.41 -15.95
N THR A 455 -6.22 0.31 -16.79
CA THR A 455 -6.59 -0.16 -18.11
C THR A 455 -5.35 -0.32 -19.01
N LEU A 456 -5.44 -1.12 -20.07
CA LEU A 456 -4.36 -1.24 -21.05
C LEU A 456 -3.92 0.14 -21.59
N ALA A 457 -4.86 1.05 -21.81
CA ALA A 457 -4.57 2.40 -22.29
C ALA A 457 -3.71 3.19 -21.28
N GLN A 458 -4.05 3.14 -19.99
CA GLN A 458 -3.27 3.78 -18.93
C GLN A 458 -1.86 3.17 -18.80
N VAL A 459 -1.73 1.83 -18.90
CA VAL A 459 -0.40 1.19 -18.87
C VAL A 459 0.43 1.61 -20.08
N VAL A 460 -0.16 1.69 -21.27
CA VAL A 460 0.51 2.16 -22.49
C VAL A 460 0.96 3.61 -22.33
N GLU A 461 0.07 4.49 -21.86
CA GLU A 461 0.37 5.90 -21.64
C GLU A 461 1.51 6.08 -20.64
N LEU A 462 1.47 5.37 -19.51
CA LEU A 462 2.52 5.39 -18.50
C LEU A 462 3.89 5.09 -19.13
N HIS A 463 4.01 3.99 -19.88
CA HIS A 463 5.29 3.60 -20.47
C HIS A 463 5.72 4.49 -21.64
N GLN A 464 4.78 4.98 -22.45
CA GLN A 464 5.08 5.90 -23.54
C GLN A 464 5.53 7.28 -23.03
N SER A 465 5.03 7.72 -21.87
CA SER A 465 5.42 9.01 -21.25
C SER A 465 6.90 9.08 -20.89
N LEU A 466 7.51 7.93 -20.61
CA LEU A 466 8.94 7.81 -20.26
C LEU A 466 9.85 7.90 -21.50
N ILE A 467 9.29 7.84 -22.72
CA ILE A 467 10.04 7.75 -23.97
C ILE A 467 9.73 8.95 -24.87
N SER A 468 10.77 9.72 -25.21
CA SER A 468 10.60 10.94 -26.04
C SER A 468 10.40 10.67 -27.53
N ASP A 469 10.81 9.52 -28.05
CA ASP A 469 10.77 9.20 -29.47
C ASP A 469 9.45 8.49 -29.85
N ASP A 470 8.65 9.15 -30.68
CA ASP A 470 7.35 8.63 -31.14
C ASP A 470 7.46 7.32 -31.94
N TYR A 471 8.62 7.04 -32.54
CA TYR A 471 8.83 5.77 -33.25
C TYR A 471 8.78 4.57 -32.29
N TRP A 472 9.35 4.70 -31.08
CA TRP A 472 9.40 3.62 -30.09
C TRP A 472 8.08 3.44 -29.33
N LYS A 473 7.24 4.48 -29.26
CA LYS A 473 5.92 4.40 -28.60
C LYS A 473 5.01 3.33 -29.22
N ILE A 474 5.06 3.17 -30.55
CA ILE A 474 4.30 2.14 -31.27
C ILE A 474 4.75 0.73 -30.84
N PHE A 475 6.06 0.48 -30.77
CA PHE A 475 6.60 -0.82 -30.33
C PHE A 475 6.18 -1.16 -28.89
N ILE A 476 6.17 -0.16 -28.00
CA ILE A 476 5.73 -0.31 -26.61
C ILE A 476 4.25 -0.72 -26.57
N GLU A 477 3.40 -0.01 -27.29
CA GLU A 477 1.96 -0.30 -27.35
C GLU A 477 1.68 -1.70 -27.88
N GLU A 478 2.33 -2.11 -28.97
CA GLU A 478 2.19 -3.46 -29.52
C GLU A 478 2.65 -4.54 -28.53
N THR A 479 3.76 -4.31 -27.83
CA THR A 479 4.30 -5.24 -26.82
C THR A 479 3.35 -5.39 -25.63
N LEU A 480 2.87 -4.28 -25.08
CA LEU A 480 1.93 -4.26 -23.95
C LEU A 480 0.59 -4.89 -24.34
N THR A 481 0.09 -4.60 -25.55
CA THR A 481 -1.14 -5.20 -26.07
C THR A 481 -1.01 -6.72 -26.20
N SER A 482 0.14 -7.22 -26.64
CA SER A 482 0.39 -8.66 -26.70
C SER A 482 0.37 -9.30 -25.31
N LEU A 483 1.04 -8.70 -24.32
CA LEU A 483 1.05 -9.21 -22.95
C LEU A 483 -0.35 -9.20 -22.33
N TYR A 484 -1.11 -8.13 -22.57
CA TYR A 484 -2.48 -8.02 -22.09
C TYR A 484 -3.39 -9.08 -22.73
N THR A 485 -3.27 -9.29 -24.04
CA THR A 485 -4.05 -10.30 -24.78
C THR A 485 -3.73 -11.72 -24.32
N ASP A 486 -2.48 -11.99 -23.97
CA ASP A 486 -2.03 -13.28 -23.42
C ASP A 486 -2.37 -13.45 -21.93
N ALA A 487 -3.13 -12.52 -21.32
CA ALA A 487 -3.45 -12.46 -19.90
C ALA A 487 -2.21 -12.43 -18.98
N LYS A 488 -1.13 -11.82 -19.48
CA LYS A 488 0.17 -11.75 -18.79
C LYS A 488 0.45 -10.47 -18.05
N LEU A 489 0.00 -9.35 -18.61
CA LEU A 489 0.36 -8.02 -18.13
C LEU A 489 -0.18 -7.79 -16.71
N TYR A 490 0.69 -7.32 -15.81
CA TYR A 490 0.27 -6.82 -14.51
C TYR A 490 -0.52 -5.52 -14.68
N THR A 491 -1.74 -5.50 -14.13
CA THR A 491 -2.65 -4.36 -14.18
C THR A 491 -3.07 -3.84 -12.80
N GLY A 492 -2.54 -4.38 -11.69
CA GLY A 492 -3.08 -4.12 -10.34
C GLY A 492 -4.27 -5.02 -9.96
N LYS A 493 -4.55 -6.07 -10.75
CA LYS A 493 -5.64 -7.00 -10.42
C LYS A 493 -5.23 -7.94 -9.29
N ASN A 494 -6.14 -8.16 -8.33
CA ASN A 494 -5.99 -9.10 -7.22
C ASN A 494 -4.68 -8.86 -6.43
N ASN A 495 -4.32 -7.61 -6.17
CA ASN A 495 -3.03 -7.23 -5.58
C ASN A 495 -3.09 -6.92 -4.08
N LEU A 496 -4.28 -6.92 -3.47
CA LEU A 496 -4.44 -6.64 -2.04
C LEU A 496 -5.39 -7.64 -1.36
N GLY A 497 -4.86 -8.56 -0.55
CA GLY A 497 -5.65 -9.43 0.31
C GLY A 497 -5.89 -8.81 1.69
N ILE A 498 -7.04 -9.09 2.29
CA ILE A 498 -7.29 -8.89 3.73
C ILE A 498 -7.36 -10.28 4.36
N ALA A 499 -6.43 -10.59 5.27
CA ALA A 499 -6.38 -11.91 5.90
C ALA A 499 -7.69 -12.25 6.63
N ILE A 500 -7.99 -13.55 6.75
CA ILE A 500 -9.18 -13.97 7.49
C ILE A 500 -9.03 -13.58 8.96
N GLY A 501 -10.05 -12.93 9.51
CA GLY A 501 -10.03 -12.39 10.86
C GLY A 501 -9.32 -11.05 10.98
N THR A 502 -8.86 -10.41 9.90
CA THR A 502 -8.44 -9.00 9.95
C THR A 502 -9.63 -8.10 9.66
N ILE A 503 -9.80 -7.06 10.47
CA ILE A 503 -10.80 -6.01 10.28
C ILE A 503 -10.07 -4.76 9.78
N ILE A 504 -10.67 -4.10 8.79
CA ILE A 504 -10.23 -2.78 8.32
C ILE A 504 -11.45 -1.87 8.39
N GLU A 505 -11.38 -0.83 9.20
CA GLU A 505 -12.49 0.07 9.46
C GLU A 505 -12.65 1.09 8.32
N ASN A 506 -11.55 1.54 7.73
CA ASN A 506 -11.57 2.75 6.91
C ASN A 506 -10.98 2.54 5.52
N VAL A 507 -11.54 3.27 4.55
CA VAL A 507 -11.01 3.33 3.19
C VAL A 507 -11.13 4.73 2.61
N LEU A 508 -10.06 5.14 1.96
CA LEU A 508 -9.98 6.38 1.19
C LEU A 508 -9.49 6.03 -0.20
N THR A 509 -10.33 6.21 -1.22
CA THR A 509 -9.99 5.87 -2.60
C THR A 509 -9.53 7.07 -3.42
N GLY A 510 -9.27 6.85 -4.71
CA GLY A 510 -8.46 7.73 -5.56
C GLY A 510 -9.28 8.51 -6.58
N PHE A 511 -8.81 8.51 -7.84
CA PHE A 511 -9.43 9.23 -8.96
C PHE A 511 -10.30 8.37 -9.89
N GLY A 512 -10.32 7.06 -9.68
CA GLY A 512 -10.99 6.11 -10.56
C GLY A 512 -12.45 5.88 -10.15
N ASP A 513 -13.27 5.39 -11.08
CA ASP A 513 -14.63 4.94 -10.73
C ASP A 513 -14.54 3.68 -9.86
N ASP A 514 -14.66 3.83 -8.56
CA ASP A 514 -14.33 2.81 -7.57
C ASP A 514 -15.55 1.97 -7.17
N ILE A 515 -15.28 0.75 -6.68
CA ILE A 515 -16.29 -0.15 -6.11
C ILE A 515 -15.85 -0.48 -4.69
N ILE A 516 -16.72 -0.20 -3.72
CA ILE A 516 -16.42 -0.35 -2.30
C ILE A 516 -17.54 -1.17 -1.65
N THR A 517 -17.18 -2.16 -0.83
CA THR A 517 -18.12 -2.92 0.01
C THR A 517 -17.71 -2.79 1.47
N ASP A 518 -18.67 -2.42 2.32
CA ASP A 518 -18.53 -2.34 3.78
C ASP A 518 -18.29 -3.72 4.42
N ASN A 519 -17.96 -3.73 5.71
CA ASN A 519 -17.89 -4.94 6.51
C ASN A 519 -18.83 -4.87 7.72
N GLU A 520 -18.65 -5.77 8.68
CA GLU A 520 -19.56 -5.90 9.82
C GLU A 520 -19.38 -4.82 10.90
N VAL A 521 -18.30 -4.05 10.85
CA VAL A 521 -18.00 -2.97 11.79
C VAL A 521 -18.33 -1.61 11.19
N ASP A 522 -18.31 -0.58 12.01
CA ASP A 522 -18.54 0.79 11.58
C ASP A 522 -17.41 1.24 10.65
N ASN A 523 -17.76 1.61 9.41
CA ASN A 523 -16.78 2.00 8.41
C ASN A 523 -16.78 3.51 8.11
N ASN A 524 -15.59 4.06 7.85
CA ASN A 524 -15.44 5.35 7.18
C ASN A 524 -15.04 5.13 5.73
N ILE A 525 -15.93 5.45 4.81
CA ILE A 525 -15.75 5.24 3.37
C ILE A 525 -15.71 6.61 2.68
N PHE A 526 -14.58 6.91 2.05
CA PHE A 526 -14.39 8.13 1.27
C PHE A 526 -13.98 7.72 -0.14
N SER A 527 -14.91 7.84 -1.10
CA SER A 527 -14.64 7.40 -2.48
C SER A 527 -13.99 8.47 -3.36
N SER A 528 -13.84 9.68 -2.83
CA SER A 528 -13.05 10.78 -3.42
C SER A 528 -13.55 11.29 -4.77
N PHE A 529 -13.19 10.63 -5.87
CA PHE A 529 -13.48 11.06 -7.24
C PHE A 529 -13.85 9.85 -8.07
N GLY A 530 -14.75 10.06 -9.03
CA GLY A 530 -15.20 9.02 -9.93
C GLY A 530 -16.71 8.85 -9.80
N ASP A 531 -17.30 8.08 -10.70
CA ASP A 531 -18.69 7.65 -10.52
C ASP A 531 -18.69 6.36 -9.66
N ASP A 532 -18.67 6.51 -8.33
CA ASP A 532 -18.36 5.42 -7.41
C ASP A 532 -19.58 4.56 -7.04
N LYS A 533 -19.31 3.30 -6.68
CA LYS A 533 -20.33 2.33 -6.27
C LYS A 533 -20.04 1.79 -4.88
N ILE A 534 -20.86 2.21 -3.93
CA ILE A 534 -20.71 1.83 -2.53
C ILE A 534 -21.80 0.82 -2.17
N TYR A 535 -21.41 -0.42 -1.87
CA TYR A 535 -22.29 -1.51 -1.45
C TYR A 535 -22.32 -1.57 0.07
N LEU A 536 -23.51 -1.38 0.64
CA LEU A 536 -23.71 -1.35 2.09
C LEU A 536 -24.66 -2.46 2.56
N GLY A 537 -24.47 -2.85 3.81
CA GLY A 537 -25.38 -3.68 4.59
C GLY A 537 -24.76 -4.91 5.21
N ASN A 538 -23.45 -4.90 5.47
CA ASN A 538 -22.77 -5.96 6.20
C ASN A 538 -22.77 -5.72 7.72
N GLY A 539 -23.02 -4.50 8.20
CA GLY A 539 -23.14 -4.18 9.62
C GLY A 539 -22.90 -2.70 9.87
N GLY A 540 -22.43 -2.37 11.07
CA GLY A 540 -21.88 -1.04 11.34
C GLY A 540 -22.85 0.12 11.51
N SER A 541 -22.30 1.20 12.06
CA SER A 541 -22.78 2.58 11.92
C SER A 541 -21.82 3.36 11.02
N ASP A 542 -22.05 3.33 9.71
CA ASP A 542 -21.08 3.80 8.72
C ASP A 542 -21.18 5.30 8.45
N TYR A 543 -20.08 5.86 7.99
CA TYR A 543 -20.00 7.17 7.36
C TYR A 543 -19.51 7.02 5.92
N VAL A 544 -20.25 7.59 4.97
CA VAL A 544 -19.92 7.55 3.54
C VAL A 544 -19.86 8.96 2.95
N ASP A 545 -18.75 9.31 2.34
CA ASP A 545 -18.61 10.48 1.48
C ASP A 545 -18.30 10.01 0.05
N GLY A 546 -19.25 10.23 -0.86
CA GLY A 546 -19.06 9.90 -2.28
C GLY A 546 -18.07 10.82 -2.99
N GLY A 547 -17.82 12.01 -2.45
CA GLY A 547 -16.91 12.97 -3.05
C GLY A 547 -17.45 13.57 -4.35
N ILE A 548 -16.68 13.46 -5.43
CA ILE A 548 -16.94 14.11 -6.71
C ILE A 548 -17.22 13.09 -7.79
N GLY A 549 -18.46 13.06 -8.22
CA GLY A 549 -18.89 12.34 -9.40
C GLY A 549 -20.39 12.11 -9.33
N ASN A 550 -20.85 11.00 -9.88
CA ASN A 550 -22.21 10.50 -9.69
C ASN A 550 -22.16 9.21 -8.89
N ASP A 551 -22.18 9.36 -7.58
CA ASP A 551 -21.94 8.29 -6.64
C ASP A 551 -23.24 7.57 -6.29
N THR A 552 -23.14 6.26 -6.20
CA THR A 552 -24.31 5.40 -5.99
C THR A 552 -24.12 4.47 -4.82
N ILE A 553 -25.00 4.58 -3.82
CA ILE A 553 -25.15 3.58 -2.77
C ILE A 553 -26.04 2.43 -3.28
N TYR A 554 -25.58 1.20 -3.12
CA TYR A 554 -26.30 -0.03 -3.44
C TYR A 554 -26.71 -0.75 -2.17
N LEU A 555 -28.01 -0.99 -2.01
CA LEU A 555 -28.60 -1.67 -0.87
C LEU A 555 -29.35 -2.91 -1.34
N ASN A 556 -29.05 -4.05 -0.73
CA ASN A 556 -29.87 -5.25 -0.92
C ASN A 556 -31.10 -5.24 0.00
N LEU A 557 -31.85 -4.13 -0.03
CA LEU A 557 -33.06 -3.90 0.77
C LEU A 557 -34.19 -3.35 -0.11
N PHE A 558 -35.42 -3.59 0.30
CA PHE A 558 -36.61 -2.95 -0.26
C PHE A 558 -36.90 -1.62 0.46
N LYS A 559 -37.63 -0.70 -0.19
CA LYS A 559 -37.93 0.64 0.36
C LYS A 559 -38.58 0.57 1.75
N GLU A 560 -39.40 -0.43 2.03
CA GLU A 560 -40.08 -0.58 3.33
C GLU A 560 -39.16 -0.95 4.50
N GLN A 561 -37.93 -1.39 4.21
CA GLN A 561 -36.92 -1.75 5.19
C GLN A 561 -35.99 -0.59 5.56
N ILE A 562 -36.20 0.58 4.95
CA ILE A 562 -35.32 1.73 5.04
C ILE A 562 -36.06 2.90 5.69
N ASN A 563 -35.43 3.52 6.67
CA ASN A 563 -35.84 4.80 7.21
C ASN A 563 -34.78 5.85 6.86
N LEU A 564 -35.05 6.66 5.84
CA LEU A 564 -34.16 7.71 5.36
C LEU A 564 -34.62 9.08 5.84
N SER A 565 -33.70 9.88 6.37
CA SER A 565 -33.95 11.25 6.78
C SER A 565 -32.80 12.17 6.36
N LYS A 566 -33.11 13.44 6.09
CA LYS A 566 -32.11 14.47 5.79
C LYS A 566 -31.72 15.21 7.06
N LEU A 567 -30.42 15.33 7.32
CA LEU A 567 -29.81 16.04 8.44
C LEU A 567 -29.38 17.46 8.01
N ALA A 568 -28.51 18.11 8.79
CA ALA A 568 -27.89 19.39 8.42
C ALA A 568 -26.84 19.19 7.29
N ASP A 569 -26.47 20.28 6.63
CA ASP A 569 -25.33 20.34 5.69
C ASP A 569 -25.37 19.27 4.57
N ASP A 570 -26.57 19.03 4.03
CA ASP A 570 -26.84 18.04 2.98
C ASP A 570 -26.42 16.59 3.31
N THR A 571 -26.19 16.29 4.58
CA THR A 571 -26.01 14.92 5.08
C THR A 571 -27.36 14.21 5.18
N TYR A 572 -27.37 12.91 4.89
CA TYR A 572 -28.51 12.02 5.05
C TYR A 572 -28.19 10.93 6.07
N ASN A 573 -29.22 10.49 6.79
CA ASN A 573 -29.15 9.37 7.71
C ASN A 573 -30.11 8.28 7.24
N LEU A 574 -29.54 7.12 6.92
CA LEU A 574 -30.26 5.91 6.55
C LEU A 574 -30.21 4.93 7.71
N LYS A 575 -31.38 4.47 8.14
CA LYS A 575 -31.53 3.51 9.23
C LYS A 575 -32.25 2.26 8.78
N THR A 576 -31.72 1.11 9.21
CA THR A 576 -32.35 -0.20 9.07
C THR A 576 -32.50 -0.86 10.44
N ASP A 577 -33.01 -2.09 10.47
CA ASP A 577 -33.07 -2.87 11.72
C ASP A 577 -31.69 -3.39 12.17
N ILE A 578 -30.68 -3.38 11.29
CA ILE A 578 -29.38 -4.05 11.49
C ILE A 578 -28.16 -3.14 11.37
N TYR A 579 -28.28 -2.00 10.70
CA TYR A 579 -27.19 -1.02 10.52
C TYR A 579 -27.72 0.41 10.29
N GLU A 580 -26.86 1.39 10.46
CA GLU A 580 -27.10 2.82 10.24
C GLU A 580 -26.01 3.41 9.34
N VAL A 581 -26.35 4.34 8.46
CA VAL A 581 -25.37 5.01 7.58
C VAL A 581 -25.66 6.50 7.58
N ASN A 582 -24.64 7.29 7.88
CA ASN A 582 -24.61 8.71 7.52
C ASN A 582 -23.89 8.88 6.20
N PHE A 583 -24.48 9.62 5.26
CA PHE A 583 -23.81 9.85 3.98
C PHE A 583 -24.00 11.26 3.44
N VAL A 584 -23.01 11.72 2.67
CA VAL A 584 -22.95 12.99 1.93
C VAL A 584 -22.44 12.74 0.52
N ASN A 585 -22.70 13.68 -0.40
CA ASN A 585 -22.23 13.61 -1.78
C ASN A 585 -22.61 12.29 -2.48
N ILE A 586 -23.88 11.89 -2.37
CA ILE A 586 -24.43 10.71 -3.04
C ILE A 586 -25.60 11.14 -3.92
N GLU A 587 -25.48 10.92 -5.22
CA GLU A 587 -26.49 11.29 -6.21
C GLU A 587 -27.61 10.26 -6.29
N ALA A 588 -27.29 8.98 -6.01
CA ALA A 588 -28.19 7.87 -6.25
C ALA A 588 -28.16 6.77 -5.17
N ILE A 589 -29.32 6.16 -4.93
CA ILE A 589 -29.49 4.97 -4.10
C ILE A 589 -30.22 3.92 -4.93
N SER A 590 -29.58 2.77 -5.14
CA SER A 590 -30.17 1.60 -5.80
C SER A 590 -30.64 0.58 -4.77
N LEU A 591 -31.89 0.14 -4.89
CA LEU A 591 -32.50 -0.86 -4.01
C LEU A 591 -32.49 -2.27 -4.63
N ALA A 592 -32.91 -3.28 -3.85
CA ALA A 592 -32.91 -4.69 -4.27
C ALA A 592 -33.82 -4.99 -5.47
N ASP A 593 -34.81 -4.13 -5.75
CA ASP A 593 -35.69 -4.24 -6.91
C ASP A 593 -35.09 -3.63 -8.19
N GLY A 594 -33.89 -3.05 -8.09
CA GLY A 594 -33.18 -2.38 -9.18
C GLY A 594 -33.70 -0.98 -9.49
N ILE A 595 -34.60 -0.42 -8.67
CA ILE A 595 -35.05 0.96 -8.80
C ILE A 595 -34.00 1.87 -8.17
N VAL A 596 -33.63 2.92 -8.91
CA VAL A 596 -32.69 3.95 -8.49
C VAL A 596 -33.45 5.22 -8.11
N TYR A 597 -33.14 5.76 -6.94
CA TYR A 597 -33.74 6.95 -6.38
C TYR A 597 -32.66 8.01 -6.13
N THR A 598 -32.99 9.28 -6.25
CA THR A 598 -32.21 10.30 -5.53
C THR A 598 -32.58 10.25 -4.04
N PRO A 599 -31.68 10.63 -3.12
CA PRO A 599 -31.99 10.62 -1.68
C PRO A 599 -33.28 11.38 -1.34
N ASP A 600 -33.46 12.58 -1.89
CA ASP A 600 -34.67 13.39 -1.66
C ASP A 600 -35.97 12.74 -2.18
N ILE A 601 -35.91 11.99 -3.30
CA ILE A 601 -37.08 11.26 -3.81
C ILE A 601 -37.37 10.03 -2.95
N LEU A 602 -36.34 9.37 -2.41
CA LEU A 602 -36.54 8.20 -1.56
C LEU A 602 -37.21 8.56 -0.22
N ILE A 603 -36.92 9.76 0.31
CA ILE A 603 -37.59 10.34 1.50
C ILE A 603 -39.09 10.57 1.26
N ALA A 604 -39.48 11.00 0.05
CA ALA A 604 -40.86 11.28 -0.33
C ALA A 604 -41.72 10.01 -0.52
#